data_AF-A0A1X3DJB6-F1
#
_entry.id   AF-A0A1X3DJB6-F1
#
_cell.length_a   1.000
_cell.length_b   1.000
_cell.length_c   1.000
_cell.angle_alpha   90.00
_cell.angle_beta   90.00
_cell.angle_gamma   90.00
#
_symmetry.space_group_name_H-M   'P 1'
#
loop_
_entity.id
_entity.type
_entity.pdbx_description
1 polymer ?
#
loop_
_entity_poly.entity_id
_entity_poly.type
_entity_poly.pdbx_seq_one_letter_code
_entity_poly.pdbx_strand_id
1 'polypeptide(L)'
;MNKAKIENYLICGLFILPILVFTVLPAHAESGFDFFLNSLIDRSIFADGYYKPPRYPFAARVVNAFSVVCAVIGGIVMGIWRRDSVIRSKIPKNLWLIMAALFVVSCYMFWISITPQEFKVVSGRSFGVTESFHNNPVLFLFLMVSKSVIIYVFLRASITYSLYLLSSPKKSTD
;
A
#
# COMPACT_ATOMS: atom_id res chain seq x y z
N MET A 1 14.83 -16.90 -13.97
CA MET A 1 13.53 -16.21 -14.15
C MET A 1 13.79 -14.71 -14.34
N ASN A 2 13.18 -14.05 -15.34
CA ASN A 2 13.42 -12.62 -15.62
C ASN A 2 12.90 -11.76 -14.45
N LYS A 3 13.75 -10.89 -13.88
CA LYS A 3 13.40 -9.99 -12.74
C LYS A 3 12.12 -9.18 -13.01
N ALA A 4 11.89 -8.77 -14.26
CA ALA A 4 10.67 -8.05 -14.65
C ALA A 4 9.40 -8.92 -14.54
N LYS A 5 9.49 -10.21 -14.87
CA LYS A 5 8.38 -11.15 -14.76
C LYS A 5 7.98 -11.39 -13.30
N ILE A 6 8.97 -11.43 -12.41
CA ILE A 6 8.76 -11.57 -10.96
C ILE A 6 8.05 -10.33 -10.40
N GLU A 7 8.45 -9.14 -10.82
CA GLU A 7 7.76 -7.92 -10.41
C GLU A 7 6.30 -7.91 -10.83
N ASN A 8 6.01 -8.35 -12.05
CA ASN A 8 4.62 -8.44 -12.52
C ASN A 8 3.80 -9.37 -11.64
N TYR A 9 4.35 -10.51 -11.22
CA TYR A 9 3.67 -11.40 -10.27
C TYR A 9 3.44 -10.74 -8.92
N LEU A 10 4.42 -9.99 -8.42
CA LEU A 10 4.28 -9.26 -7.15
C LEU A 10 3.21 -8.17 -7.25
N ILE A 11 3.21 -7.40 -8.33
CA ILE A 11 2.18 -6.39 -8.61
C ILE A 11 0.82 -7.06 -8.70
N CYS A 12 0.64 -8.11 -9.51
CA CYS A 12 -0.60 -8.89 -9.56
C CYS A 12 -1.01 -9.41 -8.17
N GLY A 13 -0.04 -9.84 -7.36
CA GLY A 13 -0.23 -10.18 -5.96
C GLY A 13 -0.85 -9.04 -5.17
N LEU A 14 -0.32 -7.82 -5.26
CA LEU A 14 -0.87 -6.63 -4.56
C LEU A 14 -2.32 -6.29 -4.97
N PHE A 15 -2.75 -6.68 -6.17
CA PHE A 15 -4.16 -6.56 -6.59
C PHE A 15 -5.04 -7.68 -6.05
N ILE A 16 -4.59 -8.93 -6.16
CA ILE A 16 -5.42 -10.11 -5.90
C ILE A 16 -5.49 -10.44 -4.40
N LEU A 17 -4.37 -10.30 -3.70
CA LEU A 17 -4.21 -10.76 -2.33
C LEU A 17 -5.10 -9.99 -1.32
N PRO A 18 -5.29 -8.66 -1.40
CA PRO A 18 -6.28 -7.98 -0.57
C PRO A 18 -7.70 -8.49 -0.78
N ILE A 19 -8.06 -8.82 -2.03
CA ILE A 19 -9.37 -9.38 -2.39
C ILE A 19 -9.52 -10.76 -1.77
N LEU A 20 -8.54 -11.65 -1.96
CA LEU A 20 -8.57 -13.01 -1.41
C LEU A 20 -8.68 -13.00 0.12
N VAL A 21 -7.84 -12.21 0.79
CA VAL A 21 -7.86 -12.10 2.26
C VAL A 21 -9.21 -11.57 2.75
N PHE A 22 -9.79 -10.58 2.07
CA PHE A 22 -11.12 -10.07 2.41
C PHE A 22 -12.23 -11.10 2.22
N THR A 23 -12.17 -11.91 1.15
CA THR A 23 -13.22 -12.90 0.85
C THR A 23 -13.17 -14.14 1.75
N VAL A 24 -11.99 -14.49 2.27
CA VAL A 24 -11.80 -15.71 3.09
C VAL A 24 -12.05 -15.43 4.57
N LEU A 25 -11.75 -14.21 5.04
CA LEU A 25 -11.93 -13.87 6.44
C LEU A 25 -13.40 -13.56 6.76
N PRO A 26 -13.89 -14.01 7.93
CA PRO A 26 -15.21 -13.64 8.38
C PRO A 26 -15.29 -12.13 8.67
N ALA A 27 -16.50 -11.58 8.60
CA ALA A 27 -16.75 -10.18 8.91
C ALA A 27 -16.35 -9.84 10.36
N HIS A 28 -16.58 -10.77 11.29
CA HIS A 28 -16.22 -10.70 12.70
C HIS A 28 -15.30 -11.88 13.06
N ALA A 29 -14.46 -11.73 14.07
CA ALA A 29 -13.64 -12.86 14.53
C ALA A 29 -14.54 -13.93 15.17
N GLU A 30 -14.49 -15.16 14.65
CA GLU A 30 -15.39 -16.25 15.08
C GLU A 30 -14.63 -17.49 15.55
N SER A 31 -13.39 -17.70 15.08
CA SER A 31 -12.55 -18.85 15.43
C SER A 31 -11.34 -18.48 16.28
N GLY A 32 -10.72 -19.47 16.93
CA GLY A 32 -9.49 -19.27 17.73
C GLY A 32 -8.34 -18.67 16.93
N PHE A 33 -8.23 -19.00 15.65
CA PHE A 33 -7.25 -18.39 14.74
C PHE A 33 -7.57 -16.91 14.46
N ASP A 34 -8.85 -16.56 14.28
CA ASP A 34 -9.27 -15.17 14.06
C ASP A 34 -8.99 -14.29 15.26
N PHE A 35 -9.23 -14.79 16.47
CA PHE A 35 -8.89 -14.08 17.71
C PHE A 35 -7.38 -13.88 17.84
N PHE A 36 -6.58 -14.90 17.50
CA PHE A 36 -5.12 -14.77 17.46
C PHE A 36 -4.69 -13.71 16.44
N LEU A 37 -5.18 -13.76 15.20
CA LEU A 37 -4.89 -12.76 14.17
C LEU A 37 -5.29 -11.36 14.60
N ASN A 38 -6.49 -11.20 15.18
CA ASN A 38 -6.97 -9.92 15.67
C ASN A 38 -6.04 -9.39 16.77
N SER A 39 -5.59 -10.22 17.71
CA SER A 39 -4.65 -9.84 18.77
C SER A 39 -3.26 -9.46 18.25
N LEU A 40 -2.81 -10.09 17.15
CA LEU A 40 -1.57 -9.77 16.47
C LEU A 40 -1.68 -8.42 15.77
N ILE A 41 -2.82 -8.18 15.10
CA ILE A 41 -3.10 -6.93 14.41
C ILE A 41 -3.28 -5.80 15.42
N ASP A 42 -3.93 -6.00 16.57
CA ASP A 42 -4.09 -4.99 17.62
C ASP A 42 -2.75 -4.38 18.09
N ARG A 43 -1.64 -5.10 17.92
CA ARG A 43 -0.29 -4.62 18.24
C ARG A 43 0.39 -3.86 17.09
N SER A 44 -0.23 -3.81 15.92
CA SER A 44 0.26 -3.12 14.72
C SER A 44 -0.26 -1.69 14.66
N ILE A 45 0.59 -0.74 14.25
CA ILE A 45 0.15 0.65 13.97
C ILE A 45 -0.84 0.74 12.81
N PHE A 46 -0.98 -0.32 12.02
CA PHE A 46 -1.91 -0.40 10.89
C PHE A 46 -3.24 -1.08 11.26
N ALA A 47 -3.48 -1.40 12.53
CA ALA A 47 -4.68 -2.10 12.99
C ALA A 47 -5.96 -1.28 12.85
N ASP A 48 -5.86 0.00 13.14
CA ASP A 48 -7.01 0.89 13.33
C ASP A 48 -7.06 2.00 12.28
N GLY A 49 -6.06 2.05 11.40
CA GLY A 49 -6.08 2.99 10.30
C GLY A 49 -7.14 2.63 9.27
N TYR A 50 -7.53 3.66 8.54
CA TYR A 50 -8.46 3.63 7.43
C TYR A 50 -9.92 3.57 7.86
N TYR A 51 -10.36 2.55 8.60
CA TYR A 51 -11.76 2.41 9.04
C TYR A 51 -12.01 1.09 9.80
N LYS A 52 -12.97 1.06 10.74
CA LYS A 52 -13.65 -0.16 11.24
C LYS A 52 -15.08 -0.23 10.68
N PRO A 53 -15.30 -0.83 9.50
CA PRO A 53 -16.64 -1.08 8.98
C PRO A 53 -17.51 -1.83 9.96
N PRO A 54 -18.70 -1.33 10.34
CA PRO A 54 -19.64 -2.09 11.15
C PRO A 54 -20.03 -3.41 10.49
N ARG A 55 -20.02 -3.48 9.15
CA ARG A 55 -20.37 -4.71 8.42
C ARG A 55 -19.28 -5.77 8.42
N TYR A 56 -18.00 -5.39 8.49
CA TYR A 56 -16.87 -6.31 8.39
C TYR A 56 -15.63 -5.77 9.15
N PRO A 57 -15.77 -5.53 10.47
CA PRO A 57 -14.75 -4.82 11.24
C PRO A 57 -13.46 -5.63 11.38
N PHE A 58 -13.52 -6.96 11.40
CA PHE A 58 -12.32 -7.80 11.52
C PHE A 58 -11.58 -7.91 10.18
N ALA A 59 -12.28 -8.36 9.13
CA ALA A 59 -11.70 -8.54 7.81
C ALA A 59 -11.04 -7.26 7.27
N ALA A 60 -11.66 -6.08 7.48
CA ALA A 60 -11.07 -4.82 7.00
C ALA A 60 -9.74 -4.48 7.67
N ARG A 61 -9.59 -4.72 8.98
CA ARG A 61 -8.35 -4.46 9.72
C ARG A 61 -7.23 -5.36 9.23
N VAL A 62 -7.54 -6.64 9.03
CA VAL A 62 -6.58 -7.62 8.53
C VAL A 62 -6.12 -7.24 7.13
N VAL A 63 -7.06 -6.92 6.23
CA VAL A 63 -6.76 -6.50 4.85
C VAL A 63 -5.95 -5.21 4.83
N ASN A 64 -6.28 -4.24 5.69
CA ASN A 64 -5.54 -2.99 5.83
C ASN A 64 -4.07 -3.25 6.19
N ALA A 65 -3.84 -3.93 7.32
CA ALA A 65 -2.51 -4.17 7.84
C ALA A 65 -1.68 -5.02 6.87
N PHE A 66 -2.28 -6.09 6.34
CA PHE A 66 -1.60 -7.03 5.47
C PHE A 66 -1.22 -6.39 4.12
N SER A 67 -2.14 -5.65 3.49
CA SER A 67 -1.87 -4.98 2.20
C SER A 67 -0.76 -3.94 2.31
N VAL A 68 -0.71 -3.19 3.41
CA VAL A 68 0.35 -2.20 3.68
C VAL A 68 1.69 -2.90 3.90
N VAL A 69 1.75 -3.93 4.75
CA VAL A 69 2.99 -4.68 5.03
C VAL A 69 3.53 -5.33 3.75
N CYS A 70 2.69 -5.97 2.96
CA CYS A 70 3.08 -6.57 1.69
C CYS A 70 3.61 -5.51 0.70
N ALA A 71 2.94 -4.37 0.59
CA ALA A 71 3.39 -3.27 -0.27
C ALA A 71 4.75 -2.71 0.16
N VAL A 72 4.96 -2.55 1.48
CA VAL A 72 6.22 -2.07 2.04
C VAL A 72 7.36 -3.04 1.76
N ILE A 73 7.20 -4.31 2.15
CA ILE A 73 8.22 -5.34 1.95
C ILE A 73 8.50 -5.52 0.46
N GLY A 74 7.46 -5.63 -0.36
CA GLY A 74 7.59 -5.79 -1.80
C GLY A 74 8.31 -4.62 -2.45
N GLY A 75 7.95 -3.39 -2.07
CA GLY A 75 8.57 -2.17 -2.60
C GLY A 75 10.05 -2.09 -2.26
N ILE A 76 10.43 -2.43 -1.03
CA ILE A 76 11.82 -2.48 -0.58
C ILE A 76 12.61 -3.53 -1.35
N VAL A 77 12.13 -4.79 -1.34
CA VAL A 77 12.81 -5.92 -1.97
C VAL A 77 13.01 -5.67 -3.46
N MET A 78 11.96 -5.26 -4.17
CA MET A 78 12.04 -4.99 -5.60
C MET A 78 12.87 -3.75 -5.91
N GLY A 79 12.80 -2.73 -5.07
CA GLY A 79 13.62 -1.52 -5.16
C GLY A 79 15.12 -1.85 -5.15
N ILE A 80 15.55 -2.74 -4.24
CA ILE A 80 16.92 -3.22 -4.14
C ILE A 80 17.27 -4.14 -5.32
N TRP A 81 16.43 -5.13 -5.60
CA TRP A 81 16.74 -6.20 -6.56
C TRP A 81 16.79 -5.73 -8.02
N ARG A 82 16.01 -4.69 -8.35
CA ARG A 82 15.96 -4.08 -9.68
C ARG A 82 16.71 -2.74 -9.78
N ARG A 83 17.61 -2.43 -8.85
CA ARG A 83 18.42 -1.20 -8.92
C ARG A 83 19.17 -1.04 -10.25
N ASP A 84 19.64 -2.13 -10.84
CA ASP A 84 20.39 -2.13 -12.11
C ASP A 84 19.51 -1.94 -13.35
N SER A 85 18.18 -1.89 -13.18
CA SER A 85 17.23 -1.74 -14.30
C SER A 85 17.01 -0.29 -14.73
N VAL A 86 17.66 0.68 -14.06
CA VAL A 86 17.56 2.09 -14.40
C VAL A 86 18.35 2.37 -15.67
N ILE A 87 17.64 2.72 -16.74
CA ILE A 87 18.25 3.15 -18.00
C ILE A 87 18.34 4.67 -18.01
N ARG A 88 19.55 5.22 -17.91
CA ARG A 88 19.79 6.66 -17.79
C ARG A 88 19.12 7.50 -18.87
N SER A 89 19.09 7.01 -20.11
CA SER A 89 18.46 7.70 -21.25
C SER A 89 16.94 7.79 -21.18
N LYS A 90 16.30 7.02 -20.29
CA LYS A 90 14.85 7.01 -20.08
C LYS A 90 14.40 7.74 -18.82
N ILE A 91 15.33 8.39 -18.09
CA ILE A 91 14.99 9.16 -16.90
C ILE A 91 14.29 10.47 -17.34
N PRO A 92 13.04 10.73 -16.92
CA PRO A 92 12.35 11.97 -17.26
C PRO A 92 13.05 13.16 -16.63
N LYS A 93 13.13 14.29 -17.36
CA LYS A 93 13.75 15.54 -16.87
C LYS A 93 13.14 16.05 -15.56
N ASN A 94 11.84 15.82 -15.38
CA ASN A 94 11.07 16.23 -14.20
C ASN A 94 10.93 15.11 -13.17
N LEU A 95 11.85 14.13 -13.15
CA LEU A 95 11.80 13.00 -12.20
C LEU A 95 11.65 13.49 -10.75
N TRP A 96 12.33 14.57 -10.37
CA TRP A 96 12.25 15.11 -9.01
C TRP A 96 10.82 15.57 -8.64
N LEU A 97 10.08 16.21 -9.56
CA LEU A 97 8.67 16.59 -9.36
C LEU A 97 7.78 15.36 -9.22
N ILE A 98 8.02 14.34 -10.06
CA ILE A 98 7.29 13.06 -9.98
C ILE A 98 7.54 12.39 -8.62
N MET A 99 8.78 12.36 -8.16
CA MET A 99 9.14 11.80 -6.86
C MET A 99 8.57 12.61 -5.70
N ALA A 100 8.54 13.94 -5.78
CA ALA A 100 7.92 14.80 -4.79
C ALA A 100 6.40 14.58 -4.72
N ALA A 101 5.72 14.50 -5.87
CA ALA A 101 4.30 14.18 -5.93
C ALA A 101 4.00 12.79 -5.35
N LEU A 102 4.78 11.77 -5.74
CA LEU A 102 4.66 10.41 -5.19
C LEU A 102 4.91 10.39 -3.68
N PHE A 103 5.85 11.17 -3.18
CA PHE A 103 6.12 11.31 -1.75
C PHE A 103 4.90 11.85 -1.01
N VAL A 104 4.34 12.99 -1.45
CA VAL A 104 3.16 13.60 -0.82
C VAL A 104 1.97 12.65 -0.82
N VAL A 105 1.68 12.02 -1.97
CA VAL A 105 0.57 11.06 -2.07
C VAL A 105 0.83 9.84 -1.18
N SER A 106 2.07 9.35 -1.09
CA SER A 106 2.40 8.20 -0.24
C SER A 106 2.33 8.52 1.25
N CYS A 107 2.77 9.71 1.67
CA CYS A 107 2.56 10.19 3.04
C CYS A 107 1.08 10.21 3.40
N TYR A 108 0.22 10.69 2.49
CA TYR A 108 -1.22 10.63 2.68
C TYR A 108 -1.73 9.18 2.76
N MET A 109 -1.24 8.27 1.90
CA MET A 109 -1.60 6.83 1.94
C MET A 109 -1.15 6.12 3.24
N PHE A 110 0.00 6.49 3.79
CA PHE A 110 0.44 6.00 5.11
C PHE A 110 -0.39 6.59 6.23
N TRP A 111 -0.68 7.89 6.18
CA TRP A 111 -1.54 8.57 7.15
C TRP A 111 -2.90 7.89 7.25
N ILE A 112 -3.59 7.70 6.11
CA ILE A 112 -4.88 6.99 6.10
C ILE A 112 -4.74 5.52 6.51
N SER A 113 -3.55 4.91 6.46
CA SER A 113 -3.34 3.53 6.90
C SER A 113 -3.13 3.39 8.39
N ILE A 114 -2.91 4.49 9.12
CA ILE A 114 -2.63 4.52 10.56
C ILE A 114 -3.75 5.25 11.31
N THR A 115 -4.29 6.33 10.73
CA THR A 115 -5.31 7.16 11.38
C THR A 115 -6.71 6.59 11.15
N PRO A 116 -7.47 6.31 12.23
CA PRO A 116 -8.88 5.95 12.13
C PRO A 116 -9.65 7.07 11.42
N GLN A 117 -10.45 6.72 10.41
CA GLN A 117 -11.35 7.70 9.78
C GLN A 117 -12.72 7.61 10.45
N GLU A 118 -13.12 8.69 11.13
CA GLU A 118 -14.50 8.89 11.56
C GLU A 118 -15.32 9.43 10.39
N PHE A 119 -16.54 8.90 10.17
CA PHE A 119 -17.38 9.45 9.11
C PHE A 119 -17.99 10.76 9.50
N LYS A 120 -18.08 11.64 8.50
CA LYS A 120 -18.97 12.78 8.59
C LYS A 120 -20.40 12.28 8.45
N VAL A 121 -21.18 12.47 9.52
CA VAL A 121 -22.66 12.32 9.52
C VAL A 121 -23.34 13.41 8.67
N VAL A 122 -22.55 14.34 8.10
CA VAL A 122 -23.05 15.50 7.37
C VAL A 122 -23.83 15.08 6.11
N SER A 123 -25.08 15.53 6.04
CA SER A 123 -25.99 15.44 4.91
C SER A 123 -25.49 16.30 3.73
N GLY A 124 -24.54 15.77 2.96
CA GLY A 124 -23.99 16.42 1.78
C GLY A 124 -23.18 15.48 0.88
N ARG A 125 -22.68 15.98 -0.26
CA ARG A 125 -21.77 15.21 -1.12
C ARG A 125 -20.44 15.03 -0.40
N SER A 126 -20.20 13.80 0.08
CA SER A 126 -18.95 13.37 0.69
C SER A 126 -18.44 12.17 -0.09
N PHE A 127 -17.30 12.33 -0.78
CA PHE A 127 -16.67 11.25 -1.53
C PHE A 127 -15.63 10.59 -0.62
N GLY A 128 -15.78 9.30 -0.34
CA GLY A 128 -14.81 8.54 0.45
C GLY A 128 -14.76 8.85 1.95
N VAL A 129 -15.73 9.60 2.50
CA VAL A 129 -15.83 9.88 3.96
C VAL A 129 -17.23 9.59 4.51
N THR A 130 -18.04 8.83 3.77
CA THR A 130 -19.36 8.35 4.22
C THR A 130 -19.31 6.87 4.54
N GLU A 131 -20.08 6.46 5.54
CA GLU A 131 -20.23 5.06 5.93
C GLU A 131 -20.69 4.14 4.80
N SER A 132 -21.69 4.57 4.02
CA SER A 132 -22.23 3.80 2.90
C SER A 132 -21.18 3.47 1.82
N PHE A 133 -20.22 4.38 1.61
CA PHE A 133 -19.13 4.20 0.65
C PHE A 133 -18.16 3.10 1.11
N HIS A 134 -17.81 3.08 2.40
CA HIS A 134 -16.85 2.13 2.94
C HIS A 134 -17.46 0.81 3.40
N ASN A 135 -18.78 0.74 3.57
CA ASN A 135 -19.55 -0.49 3.74
C ASN A 135 -19.90 -1.16 2.39
N ASN A 136 -19.51 -0.57 1.26
CA ASN A 136 -19.51 -1.20 -0.05
C ASN A 136 -18.19 -1.96 -0.25
N PRO A 137 -18.20 -3.31 -0.29
CA PRO A 137 -16.97 -4.10 -0.39
C PRO A 137 -16.11 -3.79 -1.61
N VAL A 138 -16.73 -3.47 -2.75
CA VAL A 138 -16.02 -3.18 -4.01
C VAL A 138 -15.23 -1.89 -3.89
N LEU A 139 -15.86 -0.83 -3.37
CA LEU A 139 -15.21 0.46 -3.20
C LEU A 139 -14.13 0.42 -2.12
N PHE A 140 -14.38 -0.31 -1.03
CA PHE A 140 -13.40 -0.57 0.01
C PHE A 140 -12.15 -1.27 -0.55
N LEU A 141 -12.33 -2.38 -1.27
CA LEU A 141 -11.24 -3.14 -1.88
C LEU A 141 -10.48 -2.32 -2.92
N PHE A 142 -11.18 -1.55 -3.74
CA PHE A 142 -10.56 -0.66 -4.72
C PHE A 142 -9.58 0.32 -4.06
N LEU A 143 -9.99 0.94 -2.94
CA LEU A 143 -9.13 1.87 -2.22
C LEU A 143 -7.98 1.16 -1.51
N MET A 144 -8.19 -0.03 -0.95
CA MET A 144 -7.12 -0.84 -0.36
C MET A 144 -6.04 -1.20 -1.39
N VAL A 145 -6.44 -1.63 -2.58
CA VAL A 145 -5.53 -1.94 -3.70
C VAL A 145 -4.85 -0.68 -4.21
N SER A 146 -5.58 0.41 -4.43
CA SER A 146 -4.99 1.66 -4.90
C SER A 146 -3.90 2.15 -3.96
N LYS A 147 -4.19 2.10 -2.65
CA LYS A 147 -3.26 2.48 -1.60
C LYS A 147 -2.03 1.58 -1.56
N SER A 148 -2.19 0.26 -1.61
CA SER A 148 -1.07 -0.69 -1.59
C SER A 148 -0.15 -0.51 -2.79
N VAL A 149 -0.72 -0.26 -3.99
CA VAL A 149 0.05 0.01 -5.21
C VAL A 149 0.83 1.31 -5.10
N ILE A 150 0.23 2.39 -4.59
CA ILE A 150 0.92 3.68 -4.43
C ILE A 150 2.12 3.53 -3.47
N ILE A 151 1.90 2.89 -2.31
CA ILE A 151 2.97 2.64 -1.33
C ILE A 151 4.10 1.82 -1.96
N TYR A 152 3.75 0.75 -2.67
CA TYR A 152 4.71 -0.10 -3.38
C TYR A 152 5.53 0.70 -4.40
N VAL A 153 4.87 1.44 -5.29
CA VAL A 153 5.51 2.20 -6.36
C VAL A 153 6.47 3.25 -5.80
N PHE A 154 6.04 3.97 -4.76
CA PHE A 154 6.87 4.98 -4.11
C PHE A 154 8.13 4.39 -3.48
N LEU A 155 8.00 3.33 -2.68
CA LEU A 155 9.15 2.69 -2.04
C LEU A 155 10.09 2.09 -3.07
N ARG A 156 9.54 1.37 -4.06
CA ARG A 156 10.32 0.79 -5.15
C ARG A 156 11.10 1.86 -5.90
N ALA A 157 10.45 2.96 -6.29
CA ALA A 157 11.09 4.03 -7.05
C ALA A 157 12.16 4.73 -6.20
N SER A 158 11.83 5.11 -4.97
CA SER A 158 12.73 5.84 -4.08
C SER A 158 14.01 5.05 -3.80
N ILE A 159 13.89 3.76 -3.53
CA ILE A 159 15.04 2.90 -3.23
C ILE A 159 15.85 2.64 -4.49
N THR A 160 15.21 2.29 -5.62
CA THR A 160 15.90 2.09 -6.89
C THR A 160 16.71 3.32 -7.30
N TYR A 161 16.12 4.53 -7.25
CA TYR A 161 16.83 5.74 -7.63
C TYR A 161 17.91 6.14 -6.63
N SER A 162 17.67 6.01 -5.32
CA SER A 162 18.68 6.27 -4.30
C SER A 162 19.90 5.37 -4.48
N LEU A 163 19.67 4.07 -4.67
CA LEU A 163 20.76 3.11 -4.90
C LEU A 163 21.49 3.36 -6.22
N TYR A 164 20.77 3.73 -7.29
CA TYR A 164 21.37 4.10 -8.56
C TYR A 164 22.28 5.34 -8.45
N LEU A 165 21.85 6.36 -7.70
CA LEU A 165 22.65 7.57 -7.46
C LEU A 165 23.90 7.27 -6.63
N LEU A 166 23.81 6.35 -5.66
CA LEU A 166 24.93 5.91 -4.84
C LEU A 166 25.93 5.03 -5.62
N SER A 167 25.46 4.23 -6.57
CA SER A 167 26.31 3.32 -7.36
C SER A 167 26.87 3.92 -8.64
N SER A 168 26.30 5.05 -9.12
CA SER A 168 26.82 5.74 -10.30
C SER A 168 28.19 6.37 -9.96
N PRO A 169 29.27 6.05 -10.71
CA PRO A 169 30.56 6.67 -10.46
C PRO A 169 30.41 8.19 -10.61
N LYS A 170 30.78 8.93 -9.56
CA LYS A 170 30.95 10.38 -9.67
C LYS A 170 31.91 10.60 -10.83
N LYS A 171 31.48 11.35 -11.87
CA LYS A 171 32.45 11.91 -12.81
C LYS A 171 33.46 12.67 -11.97
N SER A 172 34.74 12.27 -12.03
CA SER A 172 35.83 13.14 -11.58
C SER A 172 35.66 14.43 -12.36
N THR A 173 35.32 15.49 -11.63
CA THR A 173 35.52 16.85 -12.10
C THR A 173 37.00 17.12 -11.92
N ASP A 174 37.77 16.76 -12.94
CA ASP A 174 39.03 17.42 -13.27
C ASP A 174 38.72 18.57 -14.24
#